data_AF-A0A553ZY86-F1
#
_entry.id   AF-A0A553ZY86-F1
#
_cell.length_a   1.000
_cell.length_b   1.000
_cell.length_c   1.000
_cell.angle_alpha   90.00
_cell.angle_beta   90.00
_cell.angle_gamma   90.00
#
_symmetry.space_group_name_H-M   'P 1'
#
loop_
_entity.id
_entity.type
_entity.pdbx_description
1 polymer ?
#
loop_
_entity_poly.entity_id
_entity_poly.type
_entity_poly.pdbx_seq_one_letter_code
_entity_poly.pdbx_strand_id
1 'polypeptide(L)'
;MNKSHLRTPNKCCSADSEEETSLGFHYSLQKLMDIKEREKETAESAYAEAVRTFEEVATTLYHLLKRKESLEADARARLEEQVSILDIQSMQTSMLFLQEAIQKQQLMTQQAREQMEWKQQQLVDASFEHKKHEKIREKKYMQFTLEEKRLDQMQMDEISIQRFVRQ
;
A
#
# COMPACT_ATOMS: atom_id res chain seq x y z
N MET A 1 -1.05 -43.50 -3.44
CA MET A 1 -0.20 -43.44 -4.65
C MET A 1 -0.54 -42.15 -5.39
N ASN A 2 0.46 -41.28 -5.58
CA ASN A 2 0.64 -40.28 -6.67
C ASN A 2 -0.50 -39.27 -6.95
N LYS A 3 -0.28 -37.96 -7.11
CA LYS A 3 0.91 -37.10 -7.23
C LYS A 3 0.45 -35.64 -7.00
N SER A 4 1.20 -34.91 -6.20
CA SER A 4 1.54 -33.47 -6.32
C SER A 4 0.73 -32.56 -7.26
N HIS A 5 0.11 -31.52 -6.68
CA HIS A 5 0.06 -30.18 -7.29
C HIS A 5 0.30 -29.13 -6.20
N LEU A 6 1.58 -28.89 -5.93
CA LEU A 6 2.04 -27.69 -5.24
C LEU A 6 1.80 -26.51 -6.20
N ARG A 7 0.91 -25.59 -5.84
CA ARG A 7 0.84 -24.27 -6.48
C ARG A 7 2.09 -23.51 -6.07
N THR A 8 2.94 -23.27 -7.06
CA THR A 8 4.15 -22.45 -6.98
C THR A 8 3.83 -21.00 -6.58
N PRO A 9 4.77 -20.32 -5.90
CA PRO A 9 4.63 -18.91 -5.57
C PRO A 9 4.70 -18.05 -6.83
N ASN A 10 3.89 -17.00 -6.82
CA ASN A 10 3.80 -15.98 -7.85
C ASN A 10 5.18 -15.33 -8.05
N LYS A 11 5.89 -15.76 -9.10
CA LYS A 11 6.99 -14.99 -9.69
C LYS A 11 6.35 -13.82 -10.44
N CYS A 12 6.21 -12.67 -9.79
CA CYS A 12 6.07 -11.43 -10.54
C CYS A 12 7.40 -11.19 -11.25
N CYS A 13 7.31 -11.19 -12.58
CA CYS A 13 8.36 -10.80 -13.48
C CYS A 13 8.58 -9.29 -13.33
N SER A 14 9.67 -8.90 -12.69
CA SER A 14 10.37 -7.65 -12.98
C SER A 14 11.57 -8.01 -13.85
N ALA A 15 11.27 -8.39 -15.09
CA ALA A 15 12.23 -8.48 -16.18
C ALA A 15 11.90 -7.30 -17.10
N ASP A 16 12.51 -6.17 -16.81
CA ASP A 16 12.69 -4.95 -17.62
C ASP A 16 13.52 -4.06 -16.65
N SER A 17 14.78 -3.70 -16.81
CA SER A 17 15.59 -3.53 -18.01
C SER A 17 17.00 -3.18 -17.50
N GLU A 18 17.87 -4.18 -17.36
CA GLU A 18 19.31 -3.95 -17.29
C GLU A 18 19.89 -4.43 -18.62
N GLU A 19 20.14 -3.49 -19.53
CA GLU A 19 21.26 -3.50 -20.49
C GLU A 19 21.03 -2.44 -21.57
N GLU A 20 21.57 -1.24 -21.36
CA GLU A 20 21.94 -0.35 -22.46
C GLU A 20 23.08 0.59 -22.01
N THR A 21 24.27 0.00 -21.81
CA THR A 21 25.53 0.75 -21.70
C THR A 21 26.22 0.79 -23.05
N SER A 22 25.90 1.82 -23.84
CA SER A 22 26.70 2.29 -24.98
C SER A 22 26.32 3.74 -25.26
N LEU A 23 27.03 4.69 -24.62
CA LEU A 23 26.79 6.16 -24.65
C LEU A 23 25.36 6.61 -24.23
N GLY A 24 24.76 5.93 -23.24
CA GLY A 24 23.41 6.23 -22.76
C GLY A 24 23.32 7.41 -21.78
N PHE A 25 22.14 8.03 -21.75
CA PHE A 25 21.76 9.10 -20.81
C PHE A 25 22.12 8.76 -19.35
N HIS A 26 22.95 9.59 -18.72
CA HIS A 26 23.29 9.44 -17.30
C HIS A 26 22.49 10.41 -16.43
N TYR A 27 21.63 9.87 -15.58
CA TYR A 27 20.90 10.66 -14.59
C TYR A 27 21.68 10.72 -13.26
N SER A 28 22.18 11.91 -12.92
CA SER A 28 23.04 12.13 -11.73
C SER A 28 22.35 11.82 -10.40
N LEU A 29 21.02 11.79 -10.36
CA LEU A 29 20.22 11.51 -9.17
C LEU A 29 19.61 10.10 -9.17
N GLN A 30 20.11 9.16 -9.98
CA GLN A 30 19.58 7.79 -10.04
C GLN A 30 19.56 7.11 -8.65
N LYS A 31 20.67 7.20 -7.90
CA LYS A 31 20.73 6.64 -6.54
C LYS A 31 19.68 7.21 -5.59
N LEU A 32 19.34 8.49 -5.74
CA LEU A 32 18.29 9.13 -4.93
C LEU A 32 16.92 8.57 -5.31
N MET A 33 16.67 8.32 -6.60
CA MET A 33 15.42 7.69 -7.04
C MET A 33 15.25 6.29 -6.48
N ASP A 34 16.29 5.47 -6.52
CA ASP A 34 16.26 4.10 -5.99
C ASP A 34 15.96 4.10 -4.48
N ILE A 35 16.46 5.10 -3.74
CA ILE A 35 16.13 5.29 -2.32
C ILE A 35 14.65 5.67 -2.16
N LYS A 36 14.14 6.60 -2.99
CA LYS A 36 12.74 7.05 -2.93
C LYS A 36 11.75 5.94 -3.31
N GLU A 37 12.12 5.09 -4.25
CA GLU A 37 11.35 3.89 -4.59
C GLU A 37 11.29 2.92 -3.42
N ARG A 38 12.43 2.60 -2.79
CA ARG A 38 12.47 1.76 -1.58
C ARG A 38 11.69 2.34 -0.40
N GLU A 39 11.74 3.65 -0.21
CA GLU A 39 10.92 4.35 0.80
C GLU A 39 9.42 4.16 0.52
N LYS A 40 9.00 4.31 -0.74
CA LYS A 40 7.62 4.08 -1.18
C LYS A 40 7.20 2.63 -0.94
N GLU A 41 7.99 1.64 -1.36
CA GLU A 41 7.72 0.21 -1.13
C GLU A 41 7.58 -0.13 0.37
N THR A 42 8.47 0.44 1.19
CA THR A 42 8.42 0.27 2.65
C THR A 42 7.13 0.86 3.23
N ALA A 43 6.72 2.04 2.77
CA ALA A 43 5.47 2.68 3.17
C ALA A 43 4.23 1.88 2.70
N GLU A 44 4.28 1.30 1.49
CA GLU A 44 3.23 0.42 0.96
C GLU A 44 3.05 -0.81 1.86
N SER A 45 4.15 -1.48 2.20
CA SER A 45 4.12 -2.65 3.08
C SER A 45 3.59 -2.29 4.47
N ALA A 46 4.05 -1.17 5.05
CA ALA A 46 3.61 -0.73 6.38
C ALA A 46 2.12 -0.36 6.41
N TYR A 47 1.61 0.26 5.33
CA TYR A 47 0.19 0.53 5.20
C TYR A 47 -0.61 -0.76 5.07
N ALA A 48 -0.17 -1.71 4.25
CA ALA A 48 -0.84 -3.00 4.08
C ALA A 48 -0.94 -3.78 5.41
N GLU A 49 0.11 -3.75 6.24
CA GLU A 49 0.09 -4.34 7.58
C GLU A 49 -0.90 -3.63 8.52
N ALA A 50 -0.94 -2.30 8.49
CA ALA A 50 -1.89 -1.53 9.29
C ALA A 50 -3.35 -1.80 8.88
N VAL A 51 -3.63 -1.96 7.58
CA VAL A 51 -4.95 -2.36 7.08
C VAL A 51 -5.36 -3.72 7.64
N ARG A 52 -4.48 -4.73 7.58
CA ARG A 52 -4.77 -6.06 8.14
C ARG A 52 -5.06 -6.00 9.64
N THR A 53 -4.25 -5.26 10.38
CA THR A 53 -4.45 -5.07 11.83
C THR A 53 -5.80 -4.43 12.12
N PHE A 54 -6.17 -3.39 11.36
CA PHE A 54 -7.47 -2.75 11.48
C PHE A 54 -8.62 -3.72 11.15
N GLU A 55 -8.52 -4.51 10.09
CA GLU A 55 -9.52 -5.51 9.70
C GLU A 55 -9.72 -6.59 10.78
N GLU A 56 -8.64 -7.10 11.38
CA GLU A 56 -8.70 -8.09 12.46
C GLU A 56 -9.44 -7.55 13.69
N VAL A 57 -9.08 -6.34 14.13
CA VAL A 57 -9.66 -5.69 15.30
C VAL A 57 -11.13 -5.31 15.04
N ALA A 58 -11.44 -4.81 13.83
CA ALA A 58 -12.82 -4.49 13.42
C ALA A 58 -13.70 -5.75 13.28
N THR A 59 -13.15 -6.86 12.79
CA THR A 59 -13.86 -8.14 12.69
C THR A 59 -14.21 -8.67 14.08
N THR A 60 -13.28 -8.56 15.02
CA THR A 60 -13.54 -8.91 16.42
C THR A 60 -14.66 -8.06 17.02
N LEU A 61 -14.66 -6.74 16.76
CA LEU A 61 -15.74 -5.85 17.18
C LEU A 61 -17.10 -6.26 16.59
N TYR A 62 -17.13 -6.60 15.30
CA TYR A 62 -18.33 -7.10 14.63
C TYR A 62 -18.90 -8.34 15.33
N HIS A 63 -18.06 -9.32 15.67
CA HIS A 63 -18.51 -10.52 16.37
C HIS A 63 -19.04 -10.24 17.77
N LEU A 64 -18.42 -9.32 18.52
CA LEU A 64 -18.93 -8.90 19.84
C LEU A 64 -20.30 -8.23 19.73
N LEU A 65 -20.48 -7.32 18.76
CA LEU A 65 -21.77 -6.68 18.50
C LEU A 65 -22.84 -7.70 18.09
N LYS A 66 -22.48 -8.67 17.24
CA LYS A 66 -23.40 -9.75 16.84
C LYS A 66 -23.79 -10.64 18.02
N ARG A 67 -22.84 -10.93 18.91
CA ARG A 67 -23.11 -11.68 20.14
C ARG A 67 -24.05 -10.90 21.06
N LYS A 68 -23.91 -9.57 21.14
CA LYS A 68 -24.80 -8.72 21.92
C LYS A 68 -26.23 -8.77 21.39
N GLU A 69 -26.40 -8.61 20.08
CA GLU A 69 -27.71 -8.70 19.44
C GLU A 69 -28.41 -10.05 19.72
N SER A 70 -27.66 -11.15 19.64
CA SER A 70 -28.16 -12.50 20.01
C SER A 70 -28.58 -12.59 21.48
N LEU A 71 -27.75 -12.08 22.41
CA LEU A 71 -28.07 -12.07 23.84
C LEU A 71 -29.33 -11.24 24.15
N GLU A 72 -29.51 -10.09 23.48
CA GLU A 72 -30.70 -9.25 23.61
C GLU A 72 -31.96 -9.89 23.00
N ALA A 73 -31.81 -10.68 21.94
CA ALA A 73 -32.91 -11.45 21.37
C ALA A 73 -33.32 -12.60 22.31
N ASP A 74 -32.35 -13.37 22.80
CA ASP A 74 -32.59 -14.45 23.78
C ASP A 74 -33.22 -13.90 25.07
N ALA A 75 -32.77 -12.72 25.51
CA ALA A 75 -33.33 -12.06 26.67
C ALA A 75 -34.79 -11.67 26.49
N ARG A 76 -35.14 -11.12 25.31
CA ARG A 76 -36.53 -10.78 24.97
C ARG A 76 -37.42 -12.01 24.90
N ALA A 77 -36.96 -13.09 24.30
CA ALA A 77 -37.72 -14.33 24.23
C ALA A 77 -38.00 -14.92 25.62
N ARG A 78 -37.01 -14.92 26.51
CA ARG A 78 -37.18 -15.43 27.88
C ARG A 78 -38.16 -14.62 28.71
N LEU A 79 -38.25 -13.30 28.50
CA LEU A 79 -39.22 -12.45 29.22
C LEU A 79 -40.69 -12.82 28.95
N GLU A 80 -40.98 -13.56 27.88
CA GLU A 80 -42.31 -14.10 27.58
C GLU A 80 -42.62 -15.40 28.36
N GLU A 81 -41.64 -15.97 29.06
CA GLU A 81 -41.72 -17.21 29.84
C GLU A 81 -41.56 -16.94 31.36
N GLN A 82 -41.83 -17.95 32.21
CA GLN A 82 -41.50 -17.85 33.63
C GLN A 82 -39.97 -17.91 33.84
N VAL A 83 -39.35 -16.75 34.05
CA VAL A 83 -37.90 -16.63 34.31
C VAL A 83 -37.60 -16.57 35.81
N SER A 84 -36.58 -17.29 36.25
CA SER A 84 -36.11 -17.21 37.64
C SER A 84 -35.29 -15.93 37.88
N ILE A 85 -35.29 -15.43 39.12
CA ILE A 85 -34.48 -14.25 39.51
C ILE A 85 -32.98 -14.48 39.23
N LEU A 86 -32.51 -15.72 39.41
CA LEU A 86 -31.12 -16.10 39.17
C LEU A 86 -30.74 -15.93 37.69
N ASP A 87 -31.62 -16.32 36.78
CA ASP A 87 -31.39 -16.19 35.34
C ASP A 87 -31.31 -14.72 34.92
N ILE A 88 -32.19 -13.87 35.47
CA ILE A 88 -32.16 -12.42 35.22
C ILE A 88 -30.82 -11.82 35.66
N GLN A 89 -30.33 -12.17 36.85
CA GLN A 89 -29.05 -11.69 37.34
C GLN A 89 -27.89 -12.15 36.45
N SER A 90 -27.86 -13.43 36.07
CA SER A 90 -26.83 -13.99 35.18
C SER A 90 -26.78 -13.27 33.83
N MET A 91 -27.94 -13.00 33.25
CA MET A 91 -28.06 -12.28 31.98
C MET A 91 -27.58 -10.82 32.09
N GLN A 92 -27.93 -10.12 33.19
CA GLN A 92 -27.45 -8.76 33.45
C GLN A 92 -25.92 -8.72 33.58
N THR A 93 -25.33 -9.63 34.35
CA THR A 93 -23.86 -9.71 34.49
C THR A 93 -23.19 -9.99 33.14
N SER A 94 -23.74 -10.91 32.35
CA SER A 94 -23.22 -11.24 31.02
C SER A 94 -23.30 -10.05 30.06
N MET A 95 -24.39 -9.27 30.12
CA MET A 95 -24.56 -8.06 29.32
C MET A 95 -23.54 -6.98 29.68
N LEU A 96 -23.30 -6.76 30.97
CA LEU A 96 -22.30 -5.79 31.45
C LEU A 96 -20.89 -6.15 30.96
N PHE A 97 -20.47 -7.41 31.16
CA PHE A 97 -19.17 -7.89 30.66
C PHE A 97 -19.03 -7.71 29.14
N LEU A 98 -20.08 -8.02 28.40
CA LEU A 98 -20.07 -7.87 26.95
C LEU A 98 -20.00 -6.39 26.52
N GLN A 99 -20.69 -5.49 27.22
CA GLN A 99 -20.60 -4.05 26.97
C GLN A 99 -19.20 -3.50 27.24
N GLU A 100 -18.56 -3.89 28.35
CA GLU A 100 -17.17 -3.51 28.65
C GLU A 100 -16.20 -4.02 27.57
N ALA A 101 -16.36 -5.27 27.14
CA ALA A 101 -15.55 -5.85 26.06
C ALA A 101 -15.74 -5.08 24.74
N ILE A 102 -16.98 -4.71 24.39
CA ILE A 102 -17.28 -3.91 23.20
C ILE A 102 -16.62 -2.54 23.29
N GLN A 103 -16.74 -1.83 24.43
CA GLN A 103 -16.14 -0.50 24.61
C GLN A 103 -14.62 -0.55 24.43
N LYS A 104 -13.96 -1.54 25.05
CA LYS A 104 -12.51 -1.75 24.88
C LYS A 104 -12.15 -2.02 23.42
N GLN A 105 -12.90 -2.90 22.76
CA GLN A 105 -12.65 -3.25 21.36
C GLN A 105 -12.90 -2.08 20.41
N GLN A 106 -13.90 -1.24 20.68
CA GLN A 106 -14.15 0.00 19.92
C GLN A 106 -12.97 0.96 20.01
N LEU A 107 -12.40 1.16 21.21
CA LEU A 107 -11.21 1.98 21.37
C LEU A 107 -10.03 1.42 20.58
N MET A 108 -9.78 0.11 20.66
CA MET A 108 -8.71 -0.53 19.89
C MET A 108 -8.94 -0.40 18.37
N THR A 109 -10.19 -0.52 17.92
CA THR A 109 -10.56 -0.35 16.51
C THR A 109 -10.30 1.07 16.03
N GLN A 110 -10.62 2.06 16.86
CA GLN A 110 -10.38 3.47 16.57
C GLN A 110 -8.88 3.77 16.50
N GLN A 111 -8.09 3.26 17.44
CA GLN A 111 -6.63 3.40 17.42
C GLN A 111 -6.01 2.74 16.18
N ALA A 112 -6.46 1.53 15.82
CA ALA A 112 -6.00 0.84 14.62
C ALA A 112 -6.35 1.61 13.34
N ARG A 113 -7.55 2.23 13.28
CA ARG A 113 -7.95 3.11 12.19
C ARG A 113 -7.03 4.32 12.07
N GLU A 114 -6.79 5.03 13.16
CA GLU A 114 -5.93 6.22 13.17
C GLU A 114 -4.51 5.88 12.70
N GLN A 115 -3.98 4.74 13.13
CA GLN A 115 -2.67 4.26 12.68
C GLN A 115 -2.66 3.90 11.19
N MET A 116 -3.71 3.23 10.70
CA MET A 116 -3.87 2.92 9.28
C MET A 116 -3.93 4.19 8.44
N GLU A 117 -4.71 5.20 8.85
CA GLU A 117 -4.83 6.49 8.17
C GLU A 117 -3.49 7.26 8.17
N TRP A 118 -2.75 7.23 9.29
CA TRP A 118 -1.42 7.82 9.36
C TRP A 118 -0.41 7.15 8.44
N LYS A 119 -0.43 5.81 8.34
CA LYS A 119 0.39 5.05 7.38
C LYS A 119 -0.01 5.34 5.93
N GLN A 120 -1.31 5.50 5.67
CA GLN A 120 -1.81 5.89 4.37
C GLN A 120 -1.25 7.24 3.92
N GLN A 121 -1.24 8.23 4.82
CA GLN A 121 -0.70 9.55 4.50
C GLN A 121 0.79 9.49 4.15
N GLN A 122 1.59 8.73 4.92
CA GLN A 122 3.00 8.54 4.61
C GLN A 122 3.24 7.86 3.26
N LEU A 123 2.40 6.88 2.90
CA LEU A 123 2.45 6.25 1.58
C LEU A 123 2.14 7.27 0.47
N VAL A 124 1.14 8.12 0.66
CA VAL A 124 0.80 9.18 -0.30
C VAL A 124 1.98 10.13 -0.48
N ASP A 125 2.60 10.57 0.62
CA ASP A 125 3.73 11.50 0.59
C ASP A 125 4.96 10.87 -0.10
N ALA A 126 5.31 9.63 0.23
CA ALA A 126 6.40 8.89 -0.40
C ALA A 126 6.15 8.67 -1.90
N SER A 127 4.91 8.32 -2.27
CA SER A 127 4.49 8.15 -3.66
C SER A 127 4.58 9.46 -4.44
N PHE A 128 4.23 10.59 -3.82
CA PHE A 128 4.31 11.89 -4.44
C PHE A 128 5.78 12.30 -4.69
N GLU A 129 6.67 12.13 -3.72
CA GLU A 129 8.07 12.49 -3.89
C GLU A 129 8.76 11.62 -4.94
N HIS A 130 8.47 10.31 -4.98
CA HIS A 130 8.97 9.44 -6.05
C HIS A 130 8.48 9.89 -7.43
N LYS A 131 7.17 10.20 -7.60
CA LYS A 131 6.62 10.72 -8.86
C LYS A 131 7.25 12.05 -9.29
N LYS A 132 7.58 12.92 -8.34
CA LYS A 132 8.28 14.18 -8.62
C LYS A 132 9.66 13.91 -9.21
N HIS A 133 10.41 12.95 -8.66
CA HIS A 133 11.70 12.58 -9.22
C HIS A 133 11.59 11.94 -10.61
N GLU A 134 10.57 11.12 -10.86
CA GLU A 134 10.27 10.57 -12.19
C GLU A 134 10.10 11.70 -13.22
N LYS A 135 9.31 12.72 -12.87
CA LYS A 135 9.08 13.88 -13.74
C LYS A 135 10.35 14.71 -13.98
N ILE A 136 11.26 14.79 -13.01
CA ILE A 136 12.55 15.47 -13.19
C ILE A 136 13.44 14.66 -14.15
N ARG A 137 13.50 13.33 -13.97
CA ARG A 137 14.26 12.44 -14.85
C ARG A 137 13.77 12.52 -16.29
N GLU A 138 12.46 12.46 -16.50
CA GLU A 138 11.83 12.60 -17.82
C GLU A 138 12.23 13.91 -18.51
N LYS A 139 12.16 15.05 -17.79
CA LYS A 139 12.60 16.35 -18.33
C LYS A 139 14.09 16.37 -18.68
N LYS A 140 14.94 15.77 -17.84
CA LYS A 140 16.39 15.69 -18.09
C LYS A 140 16.70 14.83 -19.30
N TYR A 141 15.97 13.73 -19.47
CA TYR A 141 16.10 12.86 -20.63
C TYR A 141 15.68 13.56 -21.93
N MET A 142 14.57 14.31 -21.91
CA MET A 142 14.16 15.13 -23.05
C MET A 142 15.21 16.18 -23.42
N GLN A 143 15.81 16.85 -22.43
CA GLN A 143 16.88 17.82 -22.67
C GLN A 143 18.11 17.17 -23.29
N PHE A 144 18.52 16.01 -22.78
CA PHE A 144 19.63 15.24 -23.33
C PHE A 144 19.39 14.85 -24.79
N THR A 145 18.20 14.30 -25.09
CA THR A 145 17.83 13.88 -26.45
C THR A 145 17.80 15.05 -27.43
N LEU A 146 17.33 16.23 -26.98
CA LEU A 146 17.32 17.44 -27.81
C LEU A 146 18.75 17.92 -28.13
N GLU A 147 19.64 17.85 -27.14
CA GLU A 147 21.03 18.25 -27.31
C GLU A 147 21.80 17.29 -28.22
N GLU A 148 21.60 15.97 -28.09
CA GLU A 148 22.16 14.99 -29.03
C GLU A 148 21.74 15.29 -30.47
N LYS A 149 20.45 15.49 -30.72
CA LYS A 149 19.95 15.85 -32.07
C LYS A 149 20.58 17.15 -32.60
N ARG A 150 20.81 18.13 -31.72
CA ARG A 150 21.44 19.40 -32.08
C ARG A 150 22.91 19.18 -32.48
N LEU A 151 23.65 18.37 -31.73
CA LEU A 151 25.03 18.02 -32.02
C LEU A 151 25.15 17.22 -33.31
N ASP A 152 24.28 16.23 -33.51
CA ASP A 152 24.24 15.43 -34.75
C ASP A 152 23.97 16.31 -35.97
N GLN A 153 23.01 17.25 -35.88
CA GLN A 153 22.73 18.18 -36.98
C GLN A 153 23.96 19.06 -37.30
N MET A 154 24.65 19.57 -36.28
CA MET A 154 25.87 20.35 -36.49
C MET A 154 26.97 19.54 -37.17
N GLN A 155 27.16 18.27 -36.78
CA GLN A 155 28.13 17.38 -37.41
C GLN A 155 27.76 17.09 -38.87
N MET A 156 26.47 16.89 -39.17
CA MET A 156 25.98 16.69 -40.54
C MET A 156 26.21 17.93 -41.42
N ASP A 157 25.99 19.12 -40.88
CA ASP A 157 26.25 20.39 -41.57
C ASP A 157 27.76 20.54 -41.86
N GLU A 158 28.62 20.23 -40.88
CA GLU A 158 30.08 20.28 -41.04
C GLU A 158 30.57 19.30 -42.13
N ILE A 159 30.09 18.05 -42.10
CA ILE A 159 30.42 17.04 -43.12
C ILE A 159 29.99 17.51 -44.51
N SER A 160 28.83 18.16 -44.62
CA SER A 160 28.30 18.67 -45.89
C SER A 160 29.20 19.77 -46.47
N ILE A 161 29.66 20.70 -45.62
CA ILE A 161 30.62 21.75 -46.01
C ILE A 161 31.95 21.12 -46.45
N GLN A 162 32.50 20.19 -45.67
CA GLN A 162 33.76 19.52 -46.02
C GLN A 162 33.69 18.78 -47.35
N ARG A 163 32.56 18.13 -47.66
CA ARG A 163 32.34 17.45 -48.95
C ARG A 163 32.24 18.45 -50.10
N PHE A 164 31.53 19.56 -49.91
CA PHE A 164 31.41 20.60 -50.93
C PHE A 164 32.77 21.22 -51.28
N VAL A 165 33.64 21.49 -50.30
CA VAL A 165 34.96 22.10 -50.53
C VAL A 165 35.94 21.15 -51.25
N ARG A 166 35.73 19.84 -51.16
CA ARG A 166 36.58 18.82 -51.80
C ARG A 166 36.15 18.47 -53.23
N GLN A 167 35.07 19.07 -53.73
CA GLN A 167 34.49 18.83 -55.06
C GLN A 167 34.79 20.00 -55.98
#